data_AF-A0A9D8MVF8-F1
#
_entry.id   AF-A0A9D8MVF8-F1
#
_cell.length_a   1.000
_cell.length_b   1.000
_cell.length_c   1.000
_cell.angle_alpha   90.00
_cell.angle_beta   90.00
_cell.angle_gamma   90.00
#
_symmetry.space_group_name_H-M   'P 1'
#
loop_
_entity.id
_entity.type
_entity.pdbx_description
1 polymer ?
#
loop_
_entity_poly.entity_id
_entity_poly.type
_entity_poly.pdbx_seq_one_letter_code
_entity_poly.pdbx_strand_id
1 'polypeptide(L)'
;MNDKNAMDTHVSALFEKVSLLIEQARRRVATAVNVAEVYTKYHIGQYIVEEEQQGRERAQYGKQVLKDLSDRLIERYGYGWSYPNLRKIRQFYLVYSKLINSDYQIQTPKFTLSWSHYLVLMRIENPEERNFYEIECDQQQWSVRQLQRQVGSSLYERLALSRDKDEVMRLAQEGQTIEKPSDIIKNPVTLEFLGLKPEAVYSETKLESAIISRLQNFLLEMGKGFLFEARQKRFTFDEEFFYVDLVLYNRILQCYVLVDLKTDKLTHQDLGQMQMYVNYFDRHVKLDFEKPTIGILLCKSKKDALVELTLPKDANIYASAYELCLPDKALLQAKMIEWITEFEEQKDGETDEL
;
A
#
# COMPACT_ATOMS: atom_id res chain seq x y z
N MET A 1 -11.19 16.15 48.91
CA MET A 1 -11.07 15.64 47.52
C MET A 1 -9.89 16.34 46.86
N ASN A 2 -8.74 15.74 46.57
CA ASN A 2 -7.97 14.71 47.25
C ASN A 2 -6.55 14.84 46.64
N ASP A 3 -5.58 15.43 47.35
CA ASP A 3 -4.21 15.64 46.84
C ASP A 3 -3.55 14.35 46.31
N LYS A 4 -3.98 13.19 46.81
CA LYS A 4 -3.58 11.87 46.29
C LYS A 4 -3.98 11.62 44.83
N ASN A 5 -5.17 12.07 44.39
CA ASN A 5 -5.61 11.91 43.00
C ASN A 5 -4.82 12.82 42.05
N ALA A 6 -4.46 14.02 42.52
CA ALA A 6 -3.63 14.95 41.74
C ALA A 6 -2.19 14.43 41.60
N MET A 7 -1.63 13.87 42.68
CA MET A 7 -0.29 13.27 42.67
C MET A 7 -0.22 12.02 41.77
N ASP A 8 -1.24 11.15 41.82
CA ASP A 8 -1.32 9.95 40.98
C ASP A 8 -1.43 10.29 39.48
N THR A 9 -2.24 11.31 39.16
CA THR A 9 -2.33 11.86 37.79
C THR A 9 -0.99 12.44 37.32
N HIS A 10 -0.24 13.11 38.20
CA HIS A 10 1.06 13.68 37.88
C HIS A 10 2.12 12.60 37.63
N VAL A 11 2.16 11.55 38.46
CA VAL A 11 3.08 10.42 38.30
C VAL A 11 2.75 9.62 37.03
N SER A 12 1.48 9.40 36.72
CA SER A 12 1.06 8.75 35.46
C SER A 12 1.47 9.57 34.23
N ALA A 13 1.27 10.89 34.25
CA ALA A 13 1.71 11.76 33.16
C ALA A 13 3.25 11.79 33.00
N LEU A 14 4.00 11.73 34.11
CA LEU A 14 5.45 11.62 34.08
C LEU A 14 5.89 10.25 33.52
N PHE A 15 5.24 9.17 33.95
CA PHE A 15 5.50 7.82 33.44
C PHE A 15 5.28 7.74 31.93
N GLU A 16 4.18 8.28 31.39
CA GLU A 16 3.92 8.30 29.94
C GLU A 16 5.01 9.09 29.18
N LYS A 17 5.44 10.24 29.71
CA LYS A 17 6.53 11.03 29.11
C LYS A 17 7.86 10.27 29.08
N VAL A 18 8.23 9.61 30.19
CA VAL A 18 9.47 8.83 30.29
C VAL A 18 9.41 7.58 29.41
N SER A 19 8.28 6.87 29.42
CA SER A 19 8.04 5.70 28.55
C SER A 19 8.13 6.09 27.08
N LEU A 20 7.52 7.21 26.68
CA LEU A 20 7.63 7.74 25.32
C LEU A 20 9.09 8.04 24.94
N LEU A 21 9.88 8.62 25.84
CA LEU A 21 11.30 8.91 25.60
C LEU A 21 12.13 7.62 25.40
N ILE A 22 11.89 6.60 26.23
CA ILE A 22 12.54 5.29 26.11
C ILE A 22 12.19 4.63 24.78
N GLU A 23 10.91 4.63 24.41
CA GLU A 23 10.43 4.05 23.15
C GLU A 23 10.99 4.79 21.93
N GLN A 24 11.08 6.13 21.99
CA GLN A 24 11.73 6.92 20.94
C GLN A 24 13.22 6.59 20.80
N ALA A 25 13.95 6.46 21.91
CA ALA A 25 15.37 6.08 21.89
C ALA A 25 15.56 4.69 21.27
N ARG A 26 14.73 3.71 21.66
CA ARG A 26 14.74 2.35 21.09
C ARG A 26 14.48 2.37 19.58
N ARG A 27 13.50 3.14 19.11
CA ARG A 27 13.21 3.30 17.67
C ARG A 27 14.40 3.88 16.91
N ARG A 28 15.03 4.93 17.42
CA ARG A 28 16.21 5.55 16.78
C ARG A 28 17.37 4.57 16.65
N VAL A 29 17.65 3.80 17.70
CA VAL A 29 18.69 2.75 17.67
C VAL A 29 18.34 1.69 16.63
N ALA A 30 17.10 1.19 16.61
CA ALA A 30 16.67 0.20 15.62
C ALA A 30 16.82 0.72 14.17
N THR A 31 16.40 1.96 13.90
CA THR A 31 16.57 2.58 12.58
C THR A 31 18.05 2.71 12.21
N ALA A 32 18.90 3.19 13.12
CA ALA A 32 20.33 3.33 12.87
C ALA A 32 21.00 1.98 12.55
N VAL A 33 20.64 0.93 13.30
CA VAL A 33 21.12 -0.44 13.05
C VAL A 33 20.66 -0.94 11.69
N ASN A 34 19.39 -0.77 11.33
CA ASN A 34 18.86 -1.18 10.02
C ASN A 34 19.60 -0.49 8.87
N VAL A 35 19.80 0.82 8.97
CA VAL A 35 20.51 1.62 7.96
C VAL A 35 21.97 1.15 7.84
N ALA A 36 22.69 1.04 8.96
CA ALA A 36 24.07 0.57 8.96
C ALA A 36 24.22 -0.83 8.37
N GLU A 37 23.28 -1.74 8.69
CA GLU A 37 23.26 -3.10 8.15
C GLU A 37 23.09 -3.10 6.63
N VAL A 38 22.17 -2.30 6.08
CA VAL A 38 21.92 -2.25 4.64
C VAL A 38 23.10 -1.66 3.89
N TYR A 39 23.67 -0.54 4.36
CA TYR A 39 24.87 0.03 3.74
C TYR A 39 26.07 -0.91 3.81
N THR A 40 26.27 -1.60 4.94
CA THR A 40 27.32 -2.61 5.07
C THR A 40 27.16 -3.71 4.03
N LYS A 41 25.93 -4.23 3.86
CA LYS A 41 25.64 -5.25 2.84
C LYS A 41 25.82 -4.70 1.43
N TYR A 42 25.41 -3.46 1.15
CA TYR A 42 25.63 -2.83 -0.15
C TYR A 42 27.13 -2.85 -0.53
N HIS A 43 28.00 -2.40 0.37
CA HIS A 43 29.45 -2.37 0.14
C HIS A 43 30.08 -3.77 0.08
N ILE A 44 29.60 -4.73 0.88
CA ILE A 44 30.05 -6.12 0.74
C ILE A 44 29.68 -6.66 -0.64
N GLY A 45 28.47 -6.35 -1.14
CA GLY A 45 28.06 -6.71 -2.50
C GLY A 45 28.92 -6.05 -3.57
N GLN A 46 29.30 -4.79 -3.38
CA GLN A 46 30.25 -4.07 -4.23
C GLN A 46 31.60 -4.81 -4.30
N TYR A 47 32.22 -5.10 -3.15
CA TYR A 47 33.51 -5.80 -3.11
C TYR A 47 33.45 -7.19 -3.76
N ILE A 48 32.35 -7.93 -3.56
CA ILE A 48 32.15 -9.22 -4.22
C ILE A 48 32.14 -9.06 -5.75
N VAL A 49 31.41 -8.07 -6.28
CA VAL A 49 31.29 -7.87 -7.73
C VAL A 49 32.60 -7.38 -8.34
N GLU A 50 33.31 -6.47 -7.68
CA GLU A 50 34.62 -5.97 -8.11
C GLU A 50 35.66 -7.10 -8.19
N GLU A 51 35.72 -7.97 -7.16
CA GLU A 51 36.63 -9.11 -7.13
C GLU A 51 36.30 -10.15 -8.21
N GLU A 52 35.01 -10.43 -8.43
CA GLU A 52 34.56 -11.32 -9.51
C GLU A 52 34.93 -10.80 -10.91
N GLN A 53 34.92 -9.48 -11.12
CA GLN A 53 35.27 -8.85 -12.39
C GLN A 53 36.79 -8.86 -12.66
N GLN A 54 37.61 -8.79 -11.60
CA GLN A 54 39.07 -8.89 -11.72
C GLN A 54 39.53 -10.33 -12.01
N GLY A 55 38.75 -11.32 -11.59
CA GLY A 55 38.93 -12.73 -11.94
C GLY A 55 38.35 -13.09 -13.31
N ARG A 56 39.14 -12.91 -14.39
CA ARG A 56 38.76 -13.18 -15.79
C ARG A 56 37.81 -14.39 -16.01
N GLU A 57 36.61 -14.07 -16.50
CA GLU A 57 35.73 -14.89 -17.37
C GLU A 57 35.27 -16.30 -16.93
N ARG A 58 35.15 -16.63 -15.64
CA ARG A 58 34.54 -17.93 -15.26
C ARG A 58 33.50 -17.78 -14.16
N ALA A 59 32.22 -18.06 -14.49
CA ALA A 59 31.15 -18.20 -13.50
C ALA A 59 31.48 -19.23 -12.39
N GLN A 60 32.38 -20.16 -12.65
CA GLN A 60 32.89 -21.13 -11.67
C GLN A 60 33.85 -20.50 -10.65
N TYR A 61 34.60 -19.46 -11.03
CA TYR A 61 35.50 -18.71 -10.15
C TYR A 61 34.72 -17.92 -9.10
N GLY A 62 33.70 -17.14 -9.51
CA GLY A 62 32.86 -16.39 -8.57
C GLY A 62 32.12 -17.28 -7.56
N LYS A 63 31.66 -18.46 -7.98
CA LYS A 63 31.07 -19.46 -7.07
C LYS A 63 32.06 -19.93 -5.99
N GLN A 64 33.32 -20.16 -6.37
CA GLN A 64 34.35 -20.60 -5.43
C GLN A 64 34.74 -19.47 -4.46
N VAL A 65 34.94 -18.24 -4.96
CA VAL A 65 35.23 -17.05 -4.15
C VAL A 65 34.16 -16.82 -3.08
N LEU A 66 32.87 -16.88 -3.47
CA LEU A 66 31.77 -16.72 -2.53
C LEU A 66 31.71 -17.82 -1.47
N LYS A 67 32.08 -19.06 -1.83
CA LYS A 67 32.10 -20.18 -0.89
C LYS A 67 33.21 -20.01 0.13
N ASP A 68 34.42 -19.72 -0.34
CA ASP A 68 35.58 -19.50 0.53
C ASP A 68 35.38 -18.28 1.44
N LEU A 69 34.76 -17.21 0.91
CA LEU A 69 34.38 -16.03 1.69
C LEU A 69 33.33 -16.37 2.76
N SER A 70 32.31 -17.16 2.42
CA SER A 70 31.29 -17.64 3.36
C SER A 70 31.94 -18.40 4.52
N ASP A 71 32.81 -19.37 4.21
CA ASP A 71 33.44 -20.21 5.23
C ASP A 71 34.27 -19.38 6.22
N ARG A 72 35.09 -18.43 5.71
CA ARG A 72 35.89 -17.51 6.55
C ARG A 72 35.04 -16.54 7.36
N LEU A 73 33.96 -16.01 6.80
CA LEU A 73 33.07 -15.09 7.51
C LEU A 73 32.25 -15.81 8.59
N ILE A 74 31.82 -17.05 8.35
CA ILE A 74 31.17 -17.88 9.37
C ILE A 74 32.13 -18.19 10.50
N GLU A 75 33.38 -18.55 10.19
CA GLU A 75 34.41 -18.83 11.20
C GLU A 75 34.66 -17.62 12.11
N ARG A 76 34.70 -16.40 11.55
CA ARG A 76 34.99 -15.17 12.29
C ARG A 76 33.79 -14.52 12.97
N TYR A 77 32.63 -14.52 12.31
CA TYR A 77 31.46 -13.72 12.71
C TYR A 77 30.18 -14.55 12.94
N GLY A 78 30.21 -15.85 12.66
CA GLY A 78 29.11 -16.77 12.95
C GLY A 78 27.97 -16.76 11.92
N TYR A 79 26.78 -17.14 12.38
CA TYR A 79 25.59 -17.28 11.55
C TYR A 79 25.17 -15.95 10.91
N GLY A 80 24.80 -16.00 9.62
CA GLY A 80 24.39 -14.82 8.84
C GLY A 80 25.21 -14.60 7.57
N TRP A 81 26.40 -15.21 7.48
CA TRP A 81 27.34 -15.05 6.36
C TRP A 81 27.40 -16.24 5.41
N SER A 82 26.35 -17.05 5.37
CA SER A 82 26.29 -18.22 4.51
C SER A 82 26.36 -17.86 3.03
N TYR A 83 26.85 -18.79 2.21
CA TYR A 83 26.88 -18.66 0.76
C TYR A 83 25.54 -18.16 0.15
N PRO A 84 24.36 -18.67 0.53
CA PRO A 84 23.08 -18.11 0.09
C PRO A 84 22.86 -16.64 0.48
N ASN A 85 23.33 -16.20 1.64
CA ASN A 85 23.22 -14.81 2.08
C ASN A 85 24.18 -13.90 1.32
N LEU A 86 25.41 -14.34 1.07
CA LEU A 86 26.35 -13.58 0.22
C LEU A 86 25.83 -13.43 -1.21
N ARG A 87 25.17 -14.45 -1.76
CA ARG A 87 24.49 -14.35 -3.06
C ARG A 87 23.39 -13.28 -3.06
N LYS A 88 22.59 -13.19 -1.99
CA LYS A 88 21.56 -12.14 -1.83
C LYS A 88 22.20 -10.75 -1.72
N ILE A 89 23.29 -10.63 -0.97
CA ILE A 89 24.05 -9.39 -0.81
C ILE A 89 24.63 -8.91 -2.16
N ARG A 90 25.21 -9.83 -2.93
CA ARG A 90 25.67 -9.58 -4.30
C ARG A 90 24.54 -9.13 -5.22
N GLN A 91 23.40 -9.84 -5.20
CA GLN A 91 22.22 -9.47 -5.97
C GLN A 91 21.73 -8.06 -5.60
N PHE A 92 21.68 -7.75 -4.30
CA PHE A 92 21.28 -6.45 -3.81
C PHE A 92 22.14 -5.33 -4.40
N TYR A 93 23.47 -5.47 -4.38
CA TYR A 93 24.35 -4.50 -5.03
C TYR A 93 24.06 -4.37 -6.53
N LEU A 94 23.94 -5.47 -7.28
CA LEU A 94 23.66 -5.44 -8.72
C LEU A 94 22.32 -4.79 -9.09
N VAL A 95 21.33 -4.88 -8.21
CA VAL A 95 20.01 -4.27 -8.41
C VAL A 95 20.08 -2.76 -8.18
N TYR A 96 20.73 -2.32 -7.09
CA TYR A 96 20.75 -0.91 -6.68
C TYR A 96 21.95 -0.11 -7.21
N SER A 97 22.98 -0.74 -7.77
CA SER A 97 24.10 -0.04 -8.43
C SER A 97 23.72 0.50 -9.81
N LYS A 98 22.75 -0.13 -10.49
CA LYS A 98 22.23 0.33 -11.79
C LYS A 98 21.52 1.68 -11.72
N LEU A 99 21.02 2.08 -10.54
CA LEU A 99 20.33 3.35 -10.31
C LEU A 99 21.27 4.56 -10.33
N ILE A 100 22.59 4.35 -10.30
CA ILE A 100 23.61 5.40 -10.22
C ILE A 100 24.05 5.87 -11.62
N ASN A 101 23.64 5.17 -12.69
CA ASN A 101 24.14 5.40 -14.06
C ASN A 101 23.30 6.38 -14.90
N SER A 102 22.26 7.01 -14.35
CA SER A 102 21.53 8.09 -15.03
C SER A 102 22.03 9.46 -14.53
N ASP A 103 22.87 10.10 -15.35
CA ASP A 103 23.21 11.53 -15.37
C ASP A 103 23.34 12.30 -14.05
N TYR A 104 24.60 12.65 -13.75
CA TYR A 104 25.11 13.62 -12.77
C TYR A 104 25.00 13.27 -11.27
N GLN A 105 26.20 13.06 -10.69
CA GLN A 105 26.58 12.78 -9.29
C GLN A 105 26.49 11.31 -8.86
N ILE A 106 27.65 10.77 -8.48
CA ILE A 106 27.81 9.50 -7.75
C ILE A 106 27.16 9.69 -6.37
N GLN A 107 25.84 9.62 -6.30
CA GLN A 107 25.13 9.56 -5.03
C GLN A 107 25.02 8.09 -4.63
N THR A 108 25.52 7.77 -3.44
CA THR A 108 25.22 6.48 -2.83
C THR A 108 23.71 6.35 -2.68
N PRO A 109 23.10 5.20 -3.03
CA PRO A 109 21.66 5.05 -2.90
C PRO A 109 21.26 5.31 -1.45
N LYS A 110 20.19 6.08 -1.26
CA LYS A 110 19.68 6.39 0.08
C LYS A 110 18.83 5.22 0.56
N PHE A 111 19.35 4.42 1.48
CA PHE A 111 18.61 3.31 2.07
C PHE A 111 17.87 3.74 3.33
N THR A 112 16.55 3.65 3.35
CA THR A 112 15.72 4.00 4.51
C THR A 112 15.05 2.79 5.17
N LEU A 113 14.98 1.66 4.46
CA LEU A 113 14.32 0.45 4.92
C LEU A 113 15.31 -0.56 5.53
N SER A 114 14.78 -1.55 6.25
CA SER A 114 15.61 -2.65 6.79
C SER A 114 16.00 -3.67 5.71
N TRP A 115 17.05 -4.45 5.97
CA TRP A 115 17.50 -5.51 5.06
C TRP A 115 16.38 -6.45 4.61
N SER A 116 15.48 -6.81 5.52
CA SER A 116 14.35 -7.70 5.23
C SER A 116 13.37 -7.11 4.20
N HIS A 117 13.22 -5.79 4.13
CA HIS A 117 12.43 -5.14 3.06
C HIS A 117 13.14 -5.25 1.72
N TYR A 118 14.44 -4.93 1.69
CA TYR A 118 15.24 -5.01 0.46
C TYR A 118 15.32 -6.43 -0.11
N LEU A 119 15.26 -7.46 0.73
CA LEU A 119 15.14 -8.86 0.28
C LEU A 119 13.87 -9.16 -0.51
N VAL A 120 12.79 -8.43 -0.26
CA VAL A 120 11.53 -8.51 -1.01
C VAL A 120 11.65 -7.64 -2.27
N LEU A 121 12.04 -6.37 -2.11
CA LEU A 121 12.13 -5.39 -3.20
C LEU A 121 13.08 -5.83 -4.33
N MET A 122 14.22 -6.43 -4.00
CA MET A 122 15.20 -6.86 -5.02
C MET A 122 14.74 -8.04 -5.90
N ARG A 123 13.60 -8.65 -5.57
CA ARG A 123 12.96 -9.70 -6.39
C ARG A 123 12.00 -9.14 -7.43
N ILE A 124 11.59 -7.88 -7.26
CA ILE A 124 10.73 -7.17 -8.20
C ILE A 124 11.60 -6.81 -9.40
N GLU A 125 11.23 -7.26 -10.60
CA GLU A 125 12.04 -7.05 -11.81
C GLU A 125 11.89 -5.63 -12.34
N ASN A 126 10.66 -5.13 -12.41
CA ASN A 126 10.35 -3.77 -12.84
C ASN A 126 10.92 -2.73 -11.85
N PRO A 127 11.84 -1.84 -12.29
CA PRO A 127 12.39 -0.79 -11.44
C PRO A 127 11.36 0.22 -10.92
N GLU A 128 10.34 0.55 -11.71
CA GLU A 128 9.28 1.51 -11.33
C GLU A 128 8.38 0.93 -10.24
N GLU A 129 7.93 -0.32 -10.42
CA GLU A 129 7.18 -1.08 -9.41
C GLU A 129 7.99 -1.15 -8.10
N ARG A 130 9.29 -1.44 -8.20
CA ARG A 130 10.18 -1.51 -7.05
C ARG A 130 10.27 -0.18 -6.32
N ASN A 131 10.47 0.92 -7.04
CA ASN A 131 10.60 2.25 -6.46
C ASN A 131 9.30 2.69 -5.79
N PHE A 132 8.14 2.45 -6.44
CA PHE A 132 6.83 2.67 -5.86
C PHE A 132 6.69 1.99 -4.49
N TYR A 133 6.99 0.69 -4.41
CA TYR A 133 6.89 -0.04 -3.14
C TYR A 133 7.91 0.40 -2.09
N GLU A 134 9.10 0.85 -2.49
CA GLU A 134 10.10 1.41 -1.58
C GLU A 134 9.61 2.72 -0.95
N ILE A 135 9.08 3.63 -1.78
CA ILE A 135 8.50 4.90 -1.34
C ILE A 135 7.30 4.65 -0.43
N GLU A 136 6.38 3.75 -0.81
CA GLU A 136 5.21 3.44 0.01
C GLU A 136 5.60 2.83 1.36
N CYS A 137 6.60 1.94 1.39
CA CYS A 137 7.12 1.39 2.64
C CYS A 137 7.66 2.48 3.58
N ASP A 138 8.40 3.44 3.04
CA ASP A 138 8.96 4.55 3.81
C ASP A 138 7.86 5.49 4.31
N GLN A 139 6.97 5.93 3.43
CA GLN A 139 5.91 6.88 3.76
C GLN A 139 4.85 6.31 4.71
N GLN A 140 4.48 5.04 4.54
CA GLN A 140 3.43 4.39 5.34
C GLN A 140 3.98 3.50 6.47
N GLN A 141 5.31 3.42 6.60
CA GLN A 141 5.99 2.59 7.61
C GLN A 141 5.49 1.14 7.56
N TRP A 142 5.32 0.60 6.34
CA TRP A 142 4.88 -0.78 6.17
C TRP A 142 5.91 -1.73 6.76
N SER A 143 5.43 -2.69 7.54
CA SER A 143 6.21 -3.88 7.90
C SER A 143 6.48 -4.75 6.67
N VAL A 144 7.48 -5.63 6.78
CA VAL A 144 7.82 -6.61 5.73
C VAL A 144 6.60 -7.44 5.31
N ARG A 145 5.71 -7.78 6.25
CA ARG A 145 4.46 -8.51 5.96
C ARG A 145 3.48 -7.67 5.14
N GLN A 146 3.37 -6.37 5.44
CA GLN A 146 2.53 -5.46 4.68
C GLN A 146 3.09 -5.25 3.27
N LEU A 147 4.41 -5.03 3.13
CA LEU A 147 5.07 -4.97 1.82
C LEU A 147 4.79 -6.23 0.99
N GLN A 148 5.05 -7.42 1.55
CA GLN A 148 4.82 -8.69 0.87
C GLN A 148 3.37 -8.85 0.42
N ARG A 149 2.42 -8.40 1.24
CA ARG A 149 1.01 -8.43 0.90
C ARG A 149 0.69 -7.46 -0.24
N GLN A 150 1.16 -6.22 -0.19
CA GLN A 150 0.86 -5.22 -1.22
C GLN A 150 1.47 -5.63 -2.57
N VAL A 151 2.73 -6.10 -2.56
CA VAL A 151 3.39 -6.70 -3.73
C VAL A 151 2.64 -7.93 -4.22
N GLY A 152 2.24 -8.80 -3.28
CA GLY A 152 1.47 -10.00 -3.57
C GLY A 152 0.12 -9.68 -4.22
N SER A 153 -0.51 -8.56 -3.84
CA SER A 153 -1.78 -8.06 -4.34
C SER A 153 -1.68 -7.15 -5.58
N SER A 154 -0.50 -7.07 -6.19
CA SER A 154 -0.23 -6.26 -7.39
C SER A 154 -0.78 -4.83 -7.28
N LEU A 155 -0.55 -4.18 -6.13
CA LEU A 155 -1.09 -2.85 -5.86
C LEU A 155 -0.65 -1.84 -6.93
N TYR A 156 0.63 -1.88 -7.31
CA TYR A 156 1.18 -1.02 -8.36
C TYR A 156 0.41 -1.16 -9.67
N GLU A 157 0.27 -2.39 -10.17
CA GLU A 157 -0.42 -2.67 -11.42
C GLU A 157 -1.91 -2.27 -11.36
N ARG A 158 -2.58 -2.51 -10.24
CA ARG A 158 -3.99 -2.10 -10.05
C ARG A 158 -4.16 -0.58 -10.07
N LEU A 159 -3.24 0.16 -9.45
CA LEU A 159 -3.28 1.62 -9.48
C LEU A 159 -2.92 2.14 -10.87
N ALA A 160 -1.95 1.54 -11.55
CA ALA A 160 -1.53 1.93 -12.89
C ALA A 160 -2.66 1.78 -13.92
N LEU A 161 -3.41 0.67 -13.89
CA LEU A 161 -4.56 0.43 -14.79
C LEU A 161 -5.72 1.42 -14.63
N SER A 162 -5.73 2.22 -13.55
CA SER A 162 -6.81 3.18 -13.25
C SER A 162 -6.44 4.63 -13.55
N ARG A 163 -5.25 4.88 -14.12
CA ARG A 163 -4.62 6.21 -14.22
C ARG A 163 -3.95 6.41 -15.58
N ASP A 164 -3.69 7.65 -15.94
CA ASP A 164 -2.94 8.02 -17.15
C ASP A 164 -1.43 7.81 -16.97
N LYS A 165 -0.65 7.67 -18.07
CA LYS A 165 0.79 7.41 -18.10
C LYS A 165 1.58 8.39 -17.25
N ASP A 166 1.26 9.68 -17.30
CA ASP A 166 1.92 10.71 -16.46
C ASP A 166 1.60 10.52 -14.97
N GLU A 167 0.40 10.04 -14.61
CA GLU A 167 0.06 9.65 -13.25
C GLU A 167 0.78 8.36 -12.82
N VAL A 168 1.01 7.40 -13.72
CA VAL A 168 1.78 6.17 -13.43
C VAL A 168 3.26 6.48 -13.19
N MET A 169 3.87 7.35 -14.01
CA MET A 169 5.24 7.80 -13.81
C MET A 169 5.41 8.52 -12.47
N ARG A 170 4.45 9.37 -12.09
CA ARG A 170 4.43 10.00 -10.77
C ARG A 170 4.30 8.99 -9.64
N LEU A 171 3.46 7.95 -9.78
CA LEU A 171 3.38 6.88 -8.78
C LEU A 171 4.74 6.24 -8.52
N ALA A 172 5.51 5.97 -9.58
CA ALA A 172 6.83 5.38 -9.45
C ALA A 172 7.85 6.29 -8.77
N GLN A 173 7.70 7.62 -8.86
CA GLN A 173 8.68 8.60 -8.34
C GLN A 173 8.31 9.17 -6.96
N GLU A 174 7.02 9.35 -6.69
CA GLU A 174 6.49 10.06 -5.52
C GLU A 174 5.66 9.15 -4.59
N GLY A 175 5.30 7.95 -5.07
CA GLY A 175 4.33 7.07 -4.42
C GLY A 175 2.90 7.53 -4.65
N GLN A 176 1.95 6.98 -3.88
CA GLN A 176 0.54 7.35 -3.93
C GLN A 176 0.30 8.71 -3.27
N THR A 177 -0.06 9.71 -4.05
CA THR A 177 -0.61 10.99 -3.59
C THR A 177 -2.14 10.91 -3.52
N ILE A 178 -2.72 11.53 -2.48
CA ILE A 178 -4.17 11.60 -2.28
C ILE A 178 -4.57 13.07 -2.28
N GLU A 179 -5.21 13.52 -3.36
CA GLU A 179 -5.64 14.90 -3.55
C GLU A 179 -7.15 14.98 -3.79
N LYS A 180 -7.70 14.03 -4.56
CA LYS A 180 -9.11 13.97 -4.95
C LYS A 180 -9.79 12.72 -4.35
N PRO A 181 -11.13 12.75 -4.13
CA PRO A 181 -11.90 11.59 -3.68
C PRO A 181 -11.70 10.32 -4.51
N SER A 182 -11.45 10.44 -5.82
CA SER A 182 -11.17 9.28 -6.67
C SER A 182 -9.85 8.58 -6.36
N ASP A 183 -8.87 9.25 -5.72
CA ASP A 183 -7.57 8.65 -5.40
C ASP A 183 -7.63 7.60 -4.28
N ILE A 184 -8.67 7.64 -3.45
CA ILE A 184 -8.87 6.67 -2.35
C ILE A 184 -9.68 5.46 -2.78
N ILE A 185 -10.18 5.44 -4.03
CA ILE A 185 -11.04 4.38 -4.54
C ILE A 185 -10.21 3.45 -5.39
N LYS A 186 -9.98 2.24 -4.88
CA LYS A 186 -9.34 1.18 -5.65
C LYS A 186 -10.39 0.44 -6.46
N ASN A 187 -10.07 0.14 -7.73
CA ASN A 187 -10.96 -0.60 -8.61
C ASN A 187 -10.17 -1.70 -9.35
N PRO A 188 -10.38 -2.99 -9.04
CA PRO A 188 -11.21 -3.52 -7.96
C PRO A 188 -10.53 -3.46 -6.58
N VAL A 189 -11.34 -3.48 -5.51
CA VAL A 189 -10.85 -3.71 -4.14
C VAL A 189 -10.63 -5.20 -3.91
N THR A 190 -9.41 -5.61 -3.57
CA THR A 190 -9.09 -7.04 -3.37
C THR A 190 -9.28 -7.44 -1.91
N LEU A 191 -10.18 -8.39 -1.66
CA LEU A 191 -10.57 -8.90 -0.35
C LEU A 191 -10.01 -10.29 -0.02
N GLU A 192 -8.94 -10.71 -0.70
CA GLU A 192 -8.29 -12.02 -0.49
C GLU A 192 -7.91 -12.29 0.97
N PHE A 193 -7.52 -11.24 1.69
CA PHE A 193 -7.15 -11.32 3.11
C PHE A 193 -8.27 -11.84 4.02
N LEU A 194 -9.53 -11.84 3.55
CA LEU A 194 -10.66 -12.42 4.26
C LEU A 194 -10.62 -13.96 4.30
N GLY A 195 -9.88 -14.61 3.39
CA GLY A 195 -9.81 -16.06 3.28
C GLY A 195 -11.13 -16.70 2.84
N LEU A 196 -11.98 -15.93 2.14
CA LEU A 196 -13.25 -16.38 1.61
C LEU A 196 -13.04 -17.09 0.26
N LYS A 197 -13.78 -18.16 0.03
CA LYS A 197 -13.72 -18.94 -1.22
C LYS A 197 -14.57 -18.25 -2.30
N PRO A 198 -14.04 -18.00 -3.51
CA PRO A 198 -14.77 -17.29 -4.57
C PRO A 198 -16.11 -17.94 -4.96
N GLU A 199 -16.22 -19.26 -4.85
CA GLU A 199 -17.38 -20.04 -5.31
C GLU A 199 -18.51 -20.11 -4.28
N ALA A 200 -18.28 -19.64 -3.05
CA ALA A 200 -19.29 -19.65 -2.00
C ALA A 200 -20.15 -18.39 -2.06
N VAL A 201 -21.47 -18.57 -2.01
CA VAL A 201 -22.41 -17.46 -1.80
C VAL A 201 -22.33 -17.07 -0.32
N TYR A 202 -21.97 -15.82 -0.05
CA TYR A 202 -21.91 -15.25 1.28
C TYR A 202 -23.05 -14.25 1.45
N SER A 203 -23.64 -14.17 2.65
CA SER A 203 -24.52 -13.06 3.01
C SER A 203 -23.70 -11.80 3.30
N GLU A 204 -24.31 -10.62 3.13
CA GLU A 204 -23.70 -9.32 3.45
C GLU A 204 -23.16 -9.30 4.89
N THR A 205 -23.97 -9.74 5.86
CA THR A 205 -23.57 -9.85 7.28
C THR A 205 -22.30 -10.69 7.48
N LYS A 206 -22.12 -11.76 6.70
CA LYS A 206 -20.93 -12.62 6.79
C LYS A 206 -19.71 -11.97 6.17
N LEU A 207 -19.87 -11.27 5.04
CA LEU A 207 -18.79 -10.51 4.40
C LEU A 207 -18.34 -9.36 5.31
N GLU A 208 -19.28 -8.61 5.85
CA GLU A 208 -19.04 -7.54 6.81
C GLU A 208 -18.32 -8.06 8.06
N SER A 209 -18.82 -9.14 8.68
CA SER A 209 -18.17 -9.75 9.83
C SER A 209 -16.73 -10.18 9.54
N ALA A 210 -16.47 -10.69 8.33
CA ALA A 210 -15.12 -11.04 7.90
C ALA A 210 -14.23 -9.80 7.78
N ILE A 211 -14.72 -8.72 7.17
CA ILE A 211 -14.02 -7.43 7.07
C ILE A 211 -13.71 -6.87 8.45
N ILE A 212 -14.69 -6.88 9.36
CA ILE A 212 -14.48 -6.38 10.73
C ILE A 212 -13.45 -7.21 11.48
N SER A 213 -13.50 -8.54 11.37
CA SER A 213 -12.50 -9.42 12.00
C SER A 213 -11.08 -9.15 11.50
N ARG A 214 -10.96 -8.49 10.34
CA ARG A 214 -9.71 -8.12 9.67
C ARG A 214 -9.67 -6.65 9.31
N LEU A 215 -10.24 -5.79 10.15
CA LEU A 215 -10.42 -4.38 9.83
C LEU A 215 -9.08 -3.67 9.55
N GLN A 216 -8.02 -4.01 10.30
CA GLN A 216 -6.67 -3.51 10.02
C GLN A 216 -6.24 -3.82 8.58
N ASN A 217 -6.50 -5.05 8.12
CA ASN A 217 -6.15 -5.49 6.78
C ASN A 217 -7.00 -4.83 5.71
N PHE A 218 -8.26 -4.51 6.02
CA PHE A 218 -9.15 -3.77 5.14
C PHE A 218 -8.74 -2.30 5.04
N LEU A 219 -8.41 -1.62 6.14
CA LEU A 219 -7.92 -0.24 6.11
C LEU A 219 -6.62 -0.10 5.30
N LEU A 220 -5.72 -1.08 5.43
CA LEU A 220 -4.52 -1.16 4.58
C LEU A 220 -4.84 -1.38 3.10
N GLU A 221 -5.93 -2.10 2.81
CA GLU A 221 -6.42 -2.27 1.44
C GLU A 221 -7.06 -0.97 0.94
N MET A 222 -7.74 -0.19 1.78
CA MET A 222 -8.33 1.09 1.37
C MET A 222 -7.26 2.16 1.09
N GLY A 223 -6.13 2.16 1.81
CA GLY A 223 -4.98 3.02 1.54
C GLY A 223 -4.71 4.05 2.63
N LYS A 224 -4.08 5.17 2.27
CA LYS A 224 -3.56 6.14 3.26
C LYS A 224 -4.67 6.99 3.87
N GLY A 225 -4.50 7.31 5.15
CA GLY A 225 -5.29 8.34 5.84
C GLY A 225 -6.62 7.87 6.42
N PHE A 226 -7.01 6.60 6.24
CA PHE A 226 -8.26 6.09 6.82
C PHE A 226 -8.15 5.87 8.34
N LEU A 227 -9.17 6.36 9.04
CA LEU A 227 -9.44 6.14 10.45
C LEU A 227 -10.80 5.46 10.58
N PHE A 228 -10.92 4.50 11.47
CA PHE A 228 -12.18 3.81 11.74
C PHE A 228 -12.96 4.54 12.83
N GLU A 229 -14.20 4.93 12.54
CA GLU A 229 -15.10 5.52 13.53
C GLU A 229 -16.08 4.47 14.09
N ALA A 230 -16.85 3.85 13.21
CA ALA A 230 -17.93 2.96 13.62
C ALA A 230 -18.26 1.90 12.57
N ARG A 231 -18.94 0.83 13.02
CA ARG A 231 -19.55 -0.19 12.17
C ARG A 231 -21.04 -0.27 12.43
N GLN A 232 -21.83 -0.68 11.45
CA GLN A 232 -23.28 -0.83 11.56
C GLN A 232 -23.90 0.41 12.22
N LYS A 233 -23.45 1.60 11.80
CA LYS A 233 -23.84 2.85 12.45
C LYS A 233 -25.31 3.08 12.14
N ARG A 234 -26.13 3.00 13.18
CA ARG A 234 -27.56 3.25 13.08
C ARG A 234 -27.84 4.75 13.01
N PHE A 235 -28.73 5.12 12.11
CA PHE A 235 -29.37 6.43 12.08
C PHE A 235 -30.87 6.21 12.05
N THR A 236 -31.58 7.16 12.66
CA THR A 236 -33.02 7.09 12.84
C THR A 236 -33.61 8.37 12.24
N PHE A 237 -34.58 8.21 11.35
CA PHE A 237 -35.32 9.31 10.76
C PHE A 237 -36.80 8.90 10.68
N ASP A 238 -37.70 9.73 11.21
CA ASP A 238 -39.16 9.48 11.23
C ASP A 238 -39.55 8.02 11.57
N GLU A 239 -38.94 7.47 12.63
CA GLU A 239 -39.17 6.11 13.14
C GLU A 239 -38.63 4.95 12.28
N GLU A 240 -37.99 5.24 11.15
CA GLU A 240 -37.27 4.25 10.36
C GLU A 240 -35.80 4.14 10.82
N PHE A 241 -35.27 2.91 10.75
CA PHE A 241 -33.89 2.62 11.11
C PHE A 241 -33.11 2.21 9.88
N PHE A 242 -31.98 2.88 9.72
CA PHE A 242 -31.05 2.62 8.64
C PHE A 242 -29.65 2.41 9.22
N TYR A 243 -28.83 1.70 8.48
CA TYR A 243 -27.51 1.24 8.93
C TYR A 243 -26.51 1.45 7.79
N VAL A 244 -25.36 2.04 8.12
CA VAL A 244 -24.19 2.12 7.26
C VAL A 244 -23.21 1.08 7.78
N ASP A 245 -22.73 0.20 6.91
CA ASP A 245 -21.84 -0.89 7.32
C ASP A 245 -20.57 -0.38 7.98
N LEU A 246 -19.88 0.59 7.37
CA LEU A 246 -18.67 1.20 7.92
C LEU A 246 -18.68 2.72 7.80
N VAL A 247 -18.30 3.38 8.88
CA VAL A 247 -18.04 4.82 8.92
C VAL A 247 -16.56 5.03 9.19
N LEU A 248 -15.89 5.59 8.20
CA LEU A 248 -14.49 5.93 8.24
C LEU A 248 -14.31 7.44 8.13
N TYR A 249 -13.13 7.90 8.49
CA TYR A 249 -12.68 9.27 8.25
C TYR A 249 -11.37 9.26 7.48
N ASN A 250 -11.25 10.04 6.43
CA ASN A 250 -9.96 10.23 5.75
C ASN A 250 -9.31 11.52 6.24
N ARG A 251 -8.22 11.40 7.01
CA ARG A 251 -7.53 12.56 7.60
C ARG A 251 -6.77 13.43 6.60
N ILE A 252 -6.46 12.91 5.42
CA ILE A 252 -5.74 13.64 4.37
C ILE A 252 -6.75 14.48 3.58
N LEU A 253 -7.87 13.86 3.17
CA LEU A 253 -8.97 14.57 2.51
C LEU A 253 -9.79 15.42 3.49
N GLN A 254 -9.72 15.14 4.79
CA GLN A 254 -10.49 15.80 5.86
C GLN A 254 -12.01 15.65 5.66
N CYS A 255 -12.46 14.42 5.36
CA CYS A 255 -13.86 14.12 5.15
C CYS A 255 -14.24 12.75 5.69
N TYR A 256 -15.54 12.57 5.91
CA TYR A 256 -16.13 11.27 6.16
C TYR A 256 -16.10 10.39 4.91
N VAL A 257 -15.93 9.09 5.11
CA VAL A 257 -16.06 8.07 4.06
C VAL A 257 -16.98 6.97 4.57
N LEU A 258 -18.15 6.88 3.96
CA LEU A 258 -19.17 5.88 4.27
C LEU A 258 -18.98 4.71 3.31
N VAL A 259 -18.94 3.48 3.83
CA VAL A 259 -18.79 2.27 3.01
C VAL A 259 -19.93 1.32 3.28
N ASP A 260 -20.55 0.84 2.21
CA ASP A 260 -21.63 -0.15 2.25
C ASP A 260 -21.32 -1.33 1.32
N LEU A 261 -21.57 -2.55 1.79
CA LEU A 261 -21.17 -3.80 1.15
C LEU A 261 -22.38 -4.51 0.54
N LYS A 262 -22.33 -4.79 -0.76
CA LYS A 262 -23.38 -5.50 -1.49
C LYS A 262 -22.86 -6.80 -2.08
N THR A 263 -23.47 -7.92 -1.71
CA THR A 263 -23.07 -9.24 -2.25
C THR A 263 -23.54 -9.49 -3.68
N ASP A 264 -24.50 -8.68 -4.14
CA ASP A 264 -25.12 -8.76 -5.46
C ASP A 264 -24.78 -7.56 -6.35
N LYS A 265 -25.44 -7.50 -7.51
CA LYS A 265 -25.37 -6.37 -8.44
C LYS A 265 -25.93 -5.12 -7.78
N LEU A 266 -25.23 -4.01 -7.99
CA LEU A 266 -25.68 -2.71 -7.53
C LEU A 266 -27.05 -2.34 -8.13
N THR A 267 -27.95 -1.81 -7.30
CA THR A 267 -29.28 -1.31 -7.68
C THR A 267 -29.37 0.21 -7.54
N HIS A 268 -30.38 0.81 -8.17
CA HIS A 268 -30.67 2.24 -8.00
C HIS A 268 -31.10 2.57 -6.56
N GLN A 269 -31.69 1.62 -5.84
CA GLN A 269 -32.07 1.78 -4.44
C GLN A 269 -30.84 1.92 -3.54
N ASP A 270 -29.80 1.11 -3.78
CA ASP A 270 -28.53 1.20 -3.04
C ASP A 270 -27.86 2.58 -3.21
N LEU A 271 -27.87 3.10 -4.44
CA LEU A 271 -27.33 4.42 -4.77
C LEU A 271 -28.12 5.54 -4.08
N GLY A 272 -29.45 5.48 -4.13
CA GLY A 272 -30.32 6.43 -3.45
C GLY A 272 -30.14 6.40 -1.93
N GLN A 273 -30.00 5.20 -1.36
CA GLN A 273 -29.73 5.00 0.06
C GLN A 273 -28.39 5.61 0.46
N MET A 274 -27.31 5.34 -0.27
CA MET A 274 -26.00 5.95 -0.02
C MET A 274 -26.04 7.48 -0.15
N GLN A 275 -26.80 8.02 -1.11
CA GLN A 275 -26.96 9.47 -1.27
C GLN A 275 -27.62 10.12 -0.07
N MET A 276 -28.63 9.46 0.50
CA MET A 276 -29.27 9.90 1.74
C MET A 276 -28.27 9.86 2.91
N TYR A 277 -27.41 8.84 2.99
CA TYR A 277 -26.39 8.73 4.05
C TYR A 277 -25.35 9.86 3.96
N VAL A 278 -24.82 10.11 2.76
CA VAL A 278 -23.86 11.20 2.49
C VAL A 278 -24.48 12.55 2.86
N ASN A 279 -25.71 12.81 2.43
CA ASN A 279 -26.41 14.05 2.74
C ASN A 279 -26.66 14.22 4.25
N TYR A 280 -26.97 13.13 4.96
CA TYR A 280 -27.14 13.17 6.41
C TYR A 280 -25.84 13.58 7.12
N PHE A 281 -24.71 12.98 6.71
CA PHE A 281 -23.41 13.33 7.28
C PHE A 281 -23.04 14.78 6.97
N ASP A 282 -23.24 15.23 5.73
CA ASP A 282 -22.91 16.60 5.34
C ASP A 282 -23.74 17.66 6.06
N ARG A 283 -24.99 17.35 6.42
CA ARG A 283 -25.92 18.30 7.06
C ARG A 283 -25.91 18.25 8.58
N HIS A 284 -25.57 17.11 9.17
CA HIS A 284 -25.82 16.86 10.60
C HIS A 284 -24.62 16.31 11.38
N VAL A 285 -23.61 15.73 10.71
CA VAL A 285 -22.48 15.07 11.40
C VAL A 285 -21.17 15.81 11.20
N LYS A 286 -20.85 16.16 9.94
CA LYS A 286 -19.58 16.81 9.63
C LYS A 286 -19.51 18.20 10.24
N LEU A 287 -18.29 18.61 10.56
CA LEU A 287 -17.98 19.96 11.00
C LEU A 287 -17.83 20.89 9.78
N ASP A 288 -17.94 22.20 10.01
CA ASP A 288 -17.91 23.21 8.93
C ASP A 288 -16.60 23.18 8.13
N PHE A 289 -15.48 22.87 8.79
CA PHE A 289 -14.16 22.79 8.14
C PHE A 289 -13.94 21.50 7.34
N GLU A 290 -14.78 20.48 7.55
CA GLU A 290 -14.63 19.18 6.90
C GLU A 290 -15.16 19.24 5.47
N LYS A 291 -14.46 18.57 4.56
CA LYS A 291 -14.85 18.48 3.15
C LYS A 291 -16.08 17.57 2.97
N PRO A 292 -16.77 17.66 1.82
CA PRO A 292 -17.95 16.83 1.55
C PRO A 292 -17.69 15.34 1.76
N THR A 293 -18.66 14.66 2.36
CA THR A 293 -18.61 13.24 2.69
C THR A 293 -18.55 12.40 1.40
N ILE A 294 -17.75 11.33 1.42
CA ILE A 294 -17.62 10.39 0.31
C ILE A 294 -18.45 9.13 0.62
N GLY A 295 -19.27 8.68 -0.34
CA GLY A 295 -19.94 7.39 -0.28
C GLY A 295 -19.25 6.36 -1.16
N ILE A 296 -18.98 5.15 -0.64
CA ILE A 296 -18.39 4.04 -1.38
C ILE A 296 -19.30 2.82 -1.27
N LEU A 297 -19.78 2.34 -2.42
CA LEU A 297 -20.51 1.09 -2.53
C LEU A 297 -19.56 0.01 -3.06
N LEU A 298 -19.26 -0.99 -2.22
CA LEU A 298 -18.46 -2.16 -2.59
C LEU A 298 -19.39 -3.29 -3.00
N CYS A 299 -19.40 -3.63 -4.29
CA CYS A 299 -20.34 -4.62 -4.84
C CYS A 299 -19.62 -5.74 -5.60
N LYS A 300 -20.28 -6.88 -5.79
CA LYS A 300 -19.72 -7.98 -6.59
C LYS A 300 -19.57 -7.60 -8.06
N SER A 301 -20.46 -6.75 -8.57
CA SER A 301 -20.38 -6.22 -9.94
C SER A 301 -21.20 -4.94 -10.07
N LYS A 302 -20.73 -4.02 -10.91
CA LYS A 302 -21.39 -2.74 -11.20
C LYS A 302 -21.64 -2.55 -12.70
N LYS A 303 -22.53 -1.59 -13.01
CA LYS A 303 -22.71 -1.03 -14.35
C LYS A 303 -22.59 0.49 -14.25
N ASP A 304 -21.61 1.08 -14.91
CA ASP A 304 -21.32 2.51 -14.75
C ASP A 304 -22.49 3.40 -15.20
N ALA A 305 -23.19 3.03 -16.27
CA ALA A 305 -24.39 3.75 -16.72
C ALA A 305 -25.51 3.83 -15.65
N LEU A 306 -25.65 2.82 -14.78
CA LEU A 306 -26.63 2.87 -13.69
C LEU A 306 -26.23 3.90 -12.63
N VAL A 307 -24.93 4.01 -12.35
CA VAL A 307 -24.39 4.98 -11.39
C VAL A 307 -24.59 6.39 -11.92
N GLU A 308 -24.20 6.64 -13.17
CA GLU A 308 -24.30 7.95 -13.83
C GLU A 308 -25.75 8.43 -13.98
N LEU A 309 -26.70 7.53 -14.25
CA LEU A 309 -28.11 7.90 -14.44
C LEU A 309 -28.86 8.08 -13.11
N THR A 310 -28.41 7.46 -12.03
CA THR A 310 -29.11 7.52 -10.73
C THR A 310 -28.63 8.70 -9.89
N LEU A 311 -27.33 9.00 -9.94
CA LEU A 311 -26.71 10.03 -9.11
C LEU A 311 -26.64 11.37 -9.84
N PRO A 312 -26.79 12.51 -9.13
CA PRO A 312 -26.54 13.82 -9.71
C PRO A 312 -25.04 13.99 -10.05
N LYS A 313 -24.74 14.92 -10.97
CA LYS A 313 -23.37 15.12 -11.49
C LYS A 313 -22.35 15.52 -10.42
N ASP A 314 -22.80 16.12 -9.34
CA ASP A 314 -22.00 16.59 -8.21
C ASP A 314 -22.00 15.61 -7.02
N ALA A 315 -22.59 14.41 -7.19
CA ALA A 315 -22.56 13.38 -6.15
C ALA A 315 -21.14 12.90 -5.85
N ASN A 316 -20.79 12.86 -4.56
CA ASN A 316 -19.51 12.34 -4.09
C ASN A 316 -19.62 10.85 -3.72
N ILE A 317 -20.26 10.06 -4.60
CA ILE A 317 -20.59 8.66 -4.38
C ILE A 317 -20.02 7.82 -5.50
N TYR A 318 -19.40 6.71 -5.10
CA TYR A 318 -18.65 5.87 -6.01
C TYR A 318 -19.00 4.41 -5.79
N ALA A 319 -19.14 3.69 -6.89
CA ALA A 319 -19.28 2.24 -6.87
C ALA A 319 -17.97 1.60 -7.32
N SER A 320 -17.45 0.67 -6.51
CA SER A 320 -16.30 -0.16 -6.86
C SER A 320 -16.66 -1.64 -6.76
N ALA A 321 -16.12 -2.42 -7.68
CA ALA A 321 -16.22 -3.86 -7.61
C ALA A 321 -15.21 -4.41 -6.60
N TYR A 322 -15.59 -5.43 -5.82
CA TYR A 322 -14.63 -6.18 -5.02
C TYR A 322 -14.37 -7.56 -5.61
N GLU A 323 -13.14 -8.04 -5.42
CA GLU A 323 -12.74 -9.40 -5.80
C GLU A 323 -12.29 -10.17 -4.55
N LEU A 324 -12.83 -11.37 -4.35
CA LEU A 324 -12.47 -12.23 -3.20
C LEU A 324 -11.11 -12.92 -3.36
N CYS A 325 -10.59 -12.98 -4.58
CA CYS A 325 -9.25 -13.46 -4.90
C CYS A 325 -8.56 -12.43 -5.78
N LEU A 326 -7.24 -12.32 -5.67
CA LEU A 326 -6.47 -11.52 -6.59
C LEU A 326 -6.54 -12.13 -8.00
N PRO A 327 -6.72 -11.32 -9.06
CA PRO A 327 -6.56 -11.80 -10.42
C PRO A 327 -5.09 -12.16 -10.67
N ASP A 328 -4.85 -13.03 -11.66
CA ASP A 328 -3.49 -13.48 -11.97
C ASP A 328 -2.56 -12.27 -12.22
N LYS A 329 -1.44 -12.20 -11.49
CA LYS A 329 -0.46 -11.11 -11.64
C LYS A 329 0.02 -11.01 -13.08
N ALA A 330 0.21 -12.14 -13.76
CA ALA A 330 0.60 -12.15 -15.16
C ALA A 330 -0.46 -11.49 -16.07
N LEU A 331 -1.74 -11.69 -15.76
CA LEU A 331 -2.85 -11.06 -16.48
C LEU A 331 -2.89 -9.54 -16.25
N LEU A 332 -2.71 -9.09 -15.01
CA LEU A 332 -2.66 -7.65 -14.70
C LEU A 332 -1.49 -6.96 -15.40
N GLN A 333 -0.32 -7.59 -15.42
CA GLN A 333 0.85 -7.07 -16.13
C GLN A 333 0.63 -7.04 -17.64
N ALA A 334 0.03 -8.09 -18.22
CA ALA A 334 -0.30 -8.12 -19.64
C ALA A 334 -1.28 -6.99 -20.00
N LYS A 335 -2.34 -6.78 -19.21
CA LYS A 335 -3.29 -5.68 -19.41
C LYS A 335 -2.63 -4.31 -19.28
N MET A 336 -1.70 -4.15 -18.34
CA MET A 336 -0.98 -2.90 -18.16
C MET A 336 -0.08 -2.61 -19.37
N ILE A 337 0.61 -3.62 -19.91
CA ILE A 337 1.43 -3.49 -21.12
C ILE A 337 0.56 -3.19 -22.35
N GLU A 338 -0.55 -3.92 -22.51
CA GLU A 338 -1.54 -3.69 -23.58
C GLU A 338 -2.04 -2.25 -23.53
N TRP A 339 -2.46 -1.78 -22.35
CA TRP A 339 -2.93 -0.42 -22.14
C TRP A 339 -1.85 0.63 -22.44
N ILE A 340 -0.60 0.42 -22.01
CA ILE A 340 0.53 1.31 -22.37
C ILE A 340 0.74 1.35 -23.88
N THR A 341 0.63 0.20 -24.56
CA THR A 341 0.85 0.07 -26.01
C THR A 341 -0.25 0.76 -26.80
N GLU A 342 -1.53 0.55 -26.45
CA GLU A 342 -2.68 1.22 -27.06
C GLU A 342 -2.59 2.75 -26.94
N PHE A 343 -2.11 3.24 -25.79
CA PHE A 343 -1.89 4.67 -25.58
C PHE A 343 -0.74 5.24 -26.42
N GLU A 344 0.31 4.46 -26.68
CA GLU A 344 1.43 4.87 -27.56
C GLU A 344 0.99 4.91 -29.02
N GLU A 345 0.21 3.93 -29.49
CA GLU A 345 -0.33 3.90 -30.85
C GLU A 345 -1.34 5.05 -31.12
N GLN A 346 -2.13 5.45 -30.13
CA GLN A 346 -3.04 6.60 -30.26
C GLN A 346 -2.28 7.94 -30.37
N LYS A 347 -1.14 8.08 -29.68
CA LYS A 347 -0.30 9.28 -29.78
C LYS A 347 0.40 9.37 -31.13
N ASP A 348 0.96 8.27 -31.63
CA ASP A 348 1.63 8.27 -32.93
C ASP A 348 0.65 8.53 -34.08
N GLY A 349 -0.61 8.07 -33.97
CA GLY A 349 -1.67 8.37 -34.94
C GLY A 349 -2.13 9.84 -34.97
N GLU A 350 -2.02 10.58 -33.87
CA GLU A 350 -2.33 12.03 -33.85
C GLU A 350 -1.17 12.89 -34.40
N THR A 351 0.06 12.37 -34.43
CA THR A 351 1.22 13.10 -34.96
C THR A 351 1.36 13.02 -36.49
N ASP A 352 0.69 12.07 -37.14
CA ASP A 352 0.71 11.87 -38.60
C ASP A 352 -0.44 12.60 -39.35
N GLU A 353 -1.32 13.34 -38.64
CA GLU A 353 -2.41 14.14 -39.23
C GLU A 353 -2.19 15.68 -39.19
N LEU A 354 -0.95 16.15 -38.95
CA LEU A 354 -0.56 17.57 -39.08
C LEU A 354 0.57 17.74 -40.11
#